data_AF-A0A3Q1FK05-F1
#
_entry.id   AF-A0A3Q1FK05-F1
#
_cell.length_a   1.000
_cell.length_b   1.000
_cell.length_c   1.000
_cell.angle_alpha   90.00
_cell.angle_beta   90.00
_cell.angle_gamma   90.00
#
_symmetry.space_group_name_H-M   'P 1'
#
loop_
_entity.id
_entity.type
_entity.pdbx_description
1 polymer ?
#
loop_
_entity_poly.entity_id
_entity_poly.type
_entity_poly.pdbx_seq_one_letter_code
_entity_poly.pdbx_strand_id
1 'polypeptide(L)'
;MTAMRLVQRMKRDWMHTGRRPAGLCGAALLVAARLHDFRRTIKEIISIVKVCEATLRKRLVEFEDTPTSQLTIEEFMKVDLDQECDPPCFTAGLKKIKAQQVRILTPKCAGGGGFSEGRMGFLNVQVFKNLHLQTVWFWL
;
A
#
# COMPACT_ATOMS: atom_id res chain seq x y z
N MET A 1 19.18 -3.54 7.58
CA MET A 1 19.07 -3.97 6.16
C MET A 1 17.64 -4.18 5.65
N THR A 2 16.59 -3.97 6.46
CA THR A 2 15.18 -4.24 6.08
C THR A 2 14.66 -3.41 4.90
N ALA A 3 14.98 -2.10 4.86
CA ALA A 3 14.53 -1.21 3.79
C ALA A 3 15.03 -1.64 2.40
N MET A 4 16.27 -2.12 2.30
CA MET A 4 16.83 -2.58 1.04
C MET A 4 16.15 -3.85 0.54
N ARG A 5 15.85 -4.79 1.45
CA ARG A 5 15.07 -6.00 1.13
C ARG A 5 13.66 -5.65 0.65
N LEU A 6 13.00 -4.68 1.29
CA LEU A 6 11.70 -4.18 0.84
C LEU A 6 11.78 -3.61 -0.57
N VAL A 7 12.78 -2.78 -0.88
CA VAL A 7 12.96 -2.24 -2.24
C VAL A 7 13.20 -3.35 -3.25
N GLN A 8 14.04 -4.35 -2.94
CA GLN A 8 14.28 -5.48 -3.84
C GLN A 8 13.00 -6.26 -4.13
N ARG A 9 12.18 -6.50 -3.11
CA ARG A 9 10.90 -7.18 -3.26
C ARG A 9 9.89 -6.36 -4.07
N MET A 10 9.76 -5.07 -3.76
CA MET A 10 8.94 -4.12 -4.53
C MET A 10 9.37 -4.01 -6.01
N LYS A 11 10.66 -4.27 -6.31
CA LYS A 11 11.14 -4.34 -7.69
C LYS A 11 10.70 -5.62 -8.39
N ARG A 12 10.71 -6.78 -7.70
CA ARG A 12 10.19 -8.06 -8.21
C ARG A 12 8.67 -8.00 -8.42
N ASP A 13 7.93 -7.32 -7.56
CA ASP A 13 6.48 -7.09 -7.71
C ASP A 13 6.13 -6.04 -8.80
N TRP A 14 7.04 -5.74 -9.72
CA TRP A 14 6.84 -4.81 -10.85
C TRP A 14 6.35 -3.39 -10.49
N MET A 15 6.44 -2.97 -9.22
CA MET A 15 5.91 -1.68 -8.76
C MET A 15 6.73 -0.47 -9.24
N HIS A 16 7.94 -0.71 -9.74
CA HIS A 16 8.88 0.31 -10.21
C HIS A 16 8.83 0.57 -11.71
N THR A 17 8.40 -0.43 -12.50
CA THR A 17 8.49 -0.40 -13.97
C THR A 17 7.64 0.73 -14.55
N GLY A 18 8.27 1.61 -15.34
CA GLY A 18 7.61 2.78 -15.95
C GLY A 18 7.22 3.90 -14.97
N ARG A 19 7.70 3.87 -13.72
CA ARG A 19 7.27 4.77 -12.65
C ARG A 19 8.45 5.36 -11.91
N ARG A 20 8.25 6.52 -11.25
CA ARG A 20 9.32 7.21 -10.50
C ARG A 20 9.82 6.33 -9.32
N PRO A 21 11.12 5.99 -9.24
CA PRO A 21 11.67 5.13 -8.19
C PRO A 21 11.84 5.87 -6.85
N ALA A 22 12.00 7.20 -6.86
CA ALA A 22 12.12 8.00 -5.64
C ALA A 22 10.96 7.73 -4.66
N GLY A 23 9.71 7.79 -5.14
CA GLY A 23 8.53 7.52 -4.32
C GLY A 23 8.44 6.08 -3.79
N LEU A 24 9.06 5.12 -4.49
CA LEU A 24 9.14 3.73 -4.05
C LEU A 24 10.11 3.58 -2.87
N CYS A 25 11.28 4.22 -2.96
CA CYS A 25 12.25 4.24 -1.87
C CYS A 25 11.68 4.92 -0.62
N GLY A 26 10.92 6.01 -0.78
CA GLY A 26 10.25 6.69 0.33
C GLY A 26 9.18 5.83 1.00
N ALA A 27 8.40 5.08 0.22
CA ALA A 27 7.44 4.12 0.76
C ALA A 27 8.14 2.99 1.53
N ALA A 28 9.20 2.40 0.97
CA ALA A 28 9.99 1.38 1.62
C ALA A 28 10.63 1.87 2.94
N LEU A 29 11.12 3.11 2.97
CA LEU A 29 11.67 3.73 4.17
C LEU A 29 10.62 3.91 5.26
N LEU A 30 9.42 4.37 4.90
CA LEU A 30 8.31 4.55 5.85
C LEU A 30 7.86 3.20 6.44
N VAL A 31 7.75 2.17 5.60
CA VAL A 31 7.39 0.81 6.04
C VAL A 31 8.48 0.28 6.97
N ALA A 32 9.75 0.35 6.58
CA ALA A 32 10.85 -0.10 7.43
C ALA A 32 10.89 0.64 8.77
N ALA A 33 10.67 1.96 8.80
CA ALA A 33 10.62 2.72 10.04
C ALA A 33 9.54 2.20 10.99
N ARG A 34 8.35 1.88 10.46
CA ARG A 34 7.24 1.31 11.24
C ARG A 34 7.51 -0.09 11.75
N LEU A 35 8.21 -0.93 10.98
CA LEU A 35 8.60 -2.27 11.40
C LEU A 35 9.60 -2.25 12.56
N HIS A 36 10.37 -1.17 12.72
CA HIS A 36 11.35 -1.01 13.80
C HIS A 36 10.89 0.00 14.88
N ASP A 37 9.58 0.27 14.96
CA ASP A 37 8.96 1.21 15.92
C ASP A 37 9.51 2.66 15.89
N PHE A 38 10.12 3.07 14.77
CA PHE A 38 10.51 4.45 14.55
C PHE A 38 9.32 5.29 14.06
N ARG A 39 8.81 6.14 14.95
CA ARG A 39 7.74 7.09 14.62
C ARG A 39 8.29 8.23 13.76
N ARG A 40 8.11 8.12 12.44
CA ARG A 40 8.39 9.18 11.45
C ARG A 40 7.12 9.62 10.75
N THR A 41 7.01 10.92 10.50
CA THR A 41 5.86 11.50 9.79
C THR A 41 6.06 11.39 8.28
N ILE A 42 4.94 11.31 7.55
CA ILE A 42 4.96 11.30 6.07
C ILE A 42 5.61 12.58 5.51
N LYS A 43 5.40 13.73 6.18
CA LYS A 43 5.95 15.03 5.78
C LYS A 43 7.48 15.06 5.83
N GLU A 44 8.09 14.50 6.88
CA GLU A 44 9.55 14.39 6.99
C GLU A 44 10.15 13.60 5.82
N ILE A 45 9.55 12.45 5.47
CA ILE A 45 10.03 11.60 4.38
C ILE A 45 9.88 12.30 3.02
N ILE A 46 8.75 12.98 2.79
CA ILE A 46 8.51 13.74 1.57
C ILE A 46 9.58 14.83 1.38
N SER A 47 9.99 15.49 2.46
CA SER A 47 11.01 16.54 2.41
C SER A 47 12.36 16.03 1.89
N ILE A 48 12.68 14.75 2.15
CA ILE A 48 13.92 14.08 1.74
C ILE A 48 13.81 13.55 0.31
N VAL A 49 12.73 12.82 0.02
CA VAL A 49 12.55 12.06 -1.23
C VAL A 49 12.07 12.93 -2.40
N LYS A 50 11.58 14.14 -2.11
CA LYS A 50 11.10 15.13 -3.10
C LYS A 50 10.00 14.59 -4.00
N VAL A 51 8.96 14.02 -3.39
CA VAL A 51 7.79 13.45 -4.08
C VAL A 51 6.49 13.90 -3.40
N CYS A 52 5.43 14.12 -4.17
CA CYS A 52 4.14 14.53 -3.61
C CYS A 52 3.54 13.49 -2.65
N GLU A 53 2.82 13.96 -1.62
CA GLU A 53 2.16 13.11 -0.62
C GLU A 53 1.20 12.09 -1.24
N ALA A 54 0.38 12.53 -2.20
CA ALA A 54 -0.55 11.67 -2.91
C ALA A 54 0.16 10.50 -3.61
N THR A 55 1.37 10.74 -4.15
CA THR A 55 2.15 9.70 -4.83
C THR A 55 2.69 8.68 -3.83
N LEU A 56 3.17 9.13 -2.67
CA LEU A 56 3.68 8.23 -1.62
C LEU A 56 2.55 7.37 -1.05
N ARG A 57 1.38 7.96 -0.78
CA ARG A 57 0.18 7.24 -0.34
C ARG A 57 -0.26 6.18 -1.36
N LYS A 58 -0.29 6.51 -2.66
CA LYS A 58 -0.61 5.53 -3.72
C LYS A 58 0.34 4.32 -3.71
N ARG A 59 1.64 4.54 -3.50
CA ARG A 59 2.63 3.45 -3.44
C ARG A 59 2.46 2.57 -2.21
N LEU A 60 2.05 3.13 -1.08
CA LEU A 60 1.76 2.36 0.13
C LEU A 60 0.52 1.48 -0.06
N VAL A 61 -0.52 1.99 -0.71
CA VAL A 61 -1.73 1.21 -1.03
C VAL A 61 -1.41 0.08 -2.02
N GLU A 62 -0.59 0.35 -3.04
CA GLU A 62 -0.16 -0.71 -3.97
C GLU A 62 0.70 -1.77 -3.30
N PHE A 63 1.53 -1.38 -2.33
CA PHE A 63 2.29 -2.33 -1.51
C PHE A 63 1.37 -3.16 -0.61
N GLU A 64 0.31 -2.56 -0.06
CA GLU A 64 -0.70 -3.28 0.72
C GLU A 64 -1.41 -4.37 -0.10
N ASP A 65 -1.66 -4.12 -1.39
CA ASP A 65 -2.26 -5.08 -2.32
C ASP A 65 -1.33 -6.28 -2.66
N THR A 66 -0.03 -6.27 -2.30
CA THR A 66 0.89 -7.39 -2.57
C THR A 66 0.89 -8.42 -1.41
N PRO A 67 1.20 -9.70 -1.66
CA PRO A 67 1.24 -10.73 -0.62
C PRO A 67 2.34 -10.48 0.42
N THR A 68 3.34 -9.64 0.09
CA THR A 68 4.43 -9.29 1.02
C THR A 68 3.94 -8.44 2.19
N SER A 69 2.83 -7.71 2.03
CA SER A 69 2.28 -6.84 3.09
C SER A 69 1.75 -7.61 4.30
N GLN A 70 1.39 -8.89 4.13
CA GLN A 70 0.76 -9.72 5.16
C GLN A 70 1.78 -10.44 6.05
N LEU A 71 3.07 -10.42 5.68
CA LEU A 71 4.13 -11.10 6.42
C LEU A 71 4.53 -10.33 7.68
N THR A 72 4.87 -11.09 8.73
CA THR A 72 5.53 -10.52 9.91
C THR A 72 6.99 -10.16 9.60
N ILE A 73 7.61 -9.34 10.47
CA ILE A 73 9.01 -8.91 10.31
C ILE A 73 9.96 -10.11 10.26
N GLU A 74 9.72 -11.11 11.11
CA GLU A 74 10.56 -12.30 11.19
C GLU A 74 10.46 -13.17 9.94
N GLU A 75 9.25 -13.35 9.42
CA GLU A 75 8.99 -14.08 8.18
C GLU A 75 9.59 -13.36 6.98
N PHE A 76 9.42 -12.04 6.91
CA PHE A 76 9.98 -11.21 5.84
C PHE A 76 11.51 -11.28 5.78
N MET A 77 12.18 -11.49 6.92
CA MET A 77 13.63 -11.61 6.97
C MET A 77 14.13 -13.02 6.65
N LYS A 78 13.28 -14.04 6.74
CA LYS A 78 13.66 -15.44 6.48
C LYS A 78 13.24 -15.94 5.09
N VAL A 79 12.12 -15.46 4.57
CA VAL A 79 11.48 -15.99 3.36
C VAL A 79 11.52 -14.96 2.24
N ASP A 80 12.11 -15.35 1.12
CA ASP A 80 11.88 -14.67 -0.16
C ASP A 80 10.67 -15.35 -0.81
N LEU A 81 9.57 -14.61 -0.96
CA LEU A 81 8.41 -15.09 -1.73
C LEU A 81 8.79 -15.20 -3.21
N ASP A 82 8.41 -16.30 -3.87
CA ASP A 82 8.58 -16.50 -5.32
C ASP A 82 7.43 -15.89 -6.14
N GLN A 83 6.30 -15.62 -5.50
CA GLN A 83 5.10 -15.15 -6.17
C GLN A 83 5.31 -13.71 -6.69
N GLU A 84 5.24 -13.52 -8.00
CA GLU A 84 5.30 -12.20 -8.63
C GLU A 84 3.90 -11.60 -8.75
N CYS A 85 3.82 -10.26 -8.71
CA CYS A 85 2.59 -9.51 -8.93
C CYS A 85 2.64 -8.74 -10.25
N ASP A 86 1.49 -8.66 -10.92
CA ASP A 86 1.35 -7.85 -12.13
C ASP A 86 1.53 -6.35 -11.82
N PRO A 87 2.04 -5.56 -12.78
CA PRO A 87 2.21 -4.12 -12.60
C PRO A 87 0.85 -3.43 -12.39
N PRO A 88 0.81 -2.35 -11.58
CA PRO A 88 -0.45 -1.69 -11.21
C PRO A 88 -1.21 -1.08 -12.40
N CYS A 89 -0.55 -0.82 -13.53
CA CYS A 89 -1.22 -0.41 -14.77
C CYS A 89 -2.13 -1.51 -15.34
N PHE A 90 -1.71 -2.77 -15.23
CA PHE A 90 -2.47 -3.94 -15.67
C PHE A 90 -3.65 -4.20 -14.73
N THR A 91 -3.39 -4.24 -13.42
CA THR A 91 -4.42 -4.46 -12.40
C THR A 91 -5.48 -3.36 -12.40
N ALA A 92 -5.09 -2.10 -12.60
CA ALA A 92 -6.04 -0.98 -12.68
C ALA A 92 -6.95 -1.07 -13.91
N GLY A 93 -6.43 -1.53 -15.06
CA GLY A 93 -7.22 -1.81 -16.25
C GLY A 93 -8.26 -2.88 -16.00
N LEU A 94 -7.85 -4.02 -15.43
CA LEU A 94 -8.74 -5.12 -15.07
C LEU A 94 -9.82 -4.70 -14.06
N LYS A 95 -9.45 -3.97 -13.00
CA LYS A 95 -10.40 -3.47 -11.98
C LYS A 95 -11.46 -2.56 -12.63
N LYS A 96 -11.10 -1.72 -13.60
CA LYS A 96 -12.04 -0.86 -14.33
C LYS A 96 -13.00 -1.65 -15.22
N ILE A 97 -12.48 -2.61 -15.98
CA ILE A 97 -13.29 -3.48 -16.87
C ILE A 97 -14.29 -4.27 -16.01
N LYS A 98 -13.84 -4.89 -14.92
CA LYS A 98 -14.70 -5.65 -14.00
C LYS A 98 -15.77 -4.75 -13.37
N ALA A 99 -15.41 -3.52 -12.96
CA ALA A 99 -16.38 -2.57 -12.42
C ALA A 99 -17.43 -2.12 -13.47
N GLN A 100 -17.05 -1.96 -14.73
CA GLN A 100 -17.99 -1.70 -15.83
C GLN A 100 -18.92 -2.90 -16.08
N GLN A 101 -18.38 -4.12 -16.06
CA GLN A 101 -19.16 -5.34 -16.27
C GLN A 101 -20.22 -5.53 -15.18
N VAL A 102 -19.88 -5.27 -13.91
CA VAL A 102 -20.86 -5.28 -12.80
C VAL A 102 -21.94 -4.21 -13.00
N ARG A 103 -21.59 -3.02 -13.49
CA ARG A 103 -22.57 -1.96 -13.80
C ARG A 103 -23.53 -2.32 -14.93
N ILE A 104 -23.07 -3.12 -15.90
CA ILE A 104 -23.91 -3.60 -17.01
C ILE A 104 -24.84 -4.73 -16.54
N LEU A 105 -24.35 -5.62 -15.68
CA LEU A 105 -25.12 -6.76 -15.13
C LEU A 105 -26.11 -6.35 -14.03
N THR A 106 -25.89 -5.20 -13.38
CA THR A 106 -26.84 -4.58 -12.45
C THR A 106 -27.44 -3.34 -13.11
N PRO A 107 -28.43 -3.48 -14.01
CA PRO A 107 -29.13 -2.31 -14.52
C PRO A 107 -29.72 -1.58 -13.31
N LYS A 108 -29.24 -0.36 -13.07
CA LYS A 108 -29.80 0.49 -12.02
C LYS A 108 -31.27 0.75 -12.38
N CYS A 109 -32.20 0.13 -11.66
CA CYS A 109 -33.55 0.67 -11.55
C CYS A 109 -33.39 2.10 -11.02
N ALA A 110 -33.84 3.07 -11.82
CA ALA A 110 -33.71 4.48 -11.51
C ALA A 110 -34.43 4.79 -10.19
N GLY A 111 -33.65 5.16 -9.18
CA GLY A 111 -34.12 5.60 -7.88
C GLY A 111 -32.95 6.25 -7.16
N GLY A 112 -33.10 7.53 -6.82
CA GLY A 112 -32.02 8.43 -6.42
C GLY A 112 -31.06 7.91 -5.35
N GLY A 113 -29.81 8.40 -5.38
CA GLY A 113 -28.85 8.01 -4.37
C GLY A 113 -27.49 8.68 -4.54
N GLY A 114 -27.22 9.61 -3.63
CA GLY A 114 -25.94 9.79 -2.95
C GLY A 114 -24.69 9.78 -3.83
N PHE A 115 -24.15 10.98 -4.04
CA PHE A 115 -22.73 11.19 -4.30
C PHE A 115 -21.95 10.44 -3.20
N SER A 116 -21.42 9.27 -3.54
CA SER A 116 -20.64 8.47 -2.61
C SER A 116 -19.29 9.14 -2.40
N GLU A 117 -19.27 10.00 -1.39
CA GLU A 117 -18.08 10.51 -0.73
C GLU A 117 -17.22 9.31 -0.37
N GLY A 118 -16.26 9.04 -1.25
CA GLY A 118 -15.44 7.85 -1.21
C GLY A 118 -14.53 7.93 -0.01
N ARG A 119 -14.99 7.35 1.11
CA ARG A 119 -14.24 6.92 2.28
C ARG A 119 -12.80 7.40 2.23
N MET A 120 -12.57 8.57 2.84
CA MET A 120 -11.27 8.92 3.39
C MET A 120 -11.06 7.98 4.59
N GLY A 121 -10.89 6.69 4.28
CA GLY A 121 -10.54 5.68 5.25
C GLY A 121 -9.20 6.10 5.80
N PHE A 122 -9.20 6.43 7.09
CA PHE A 122 -8.00 6.38 7.91
C PHE A 122 -7.16 5.20 7.43
N LEU A 123 -5.94 5.49 6.98
CA LEU A 123 -4.96 4.50 6.51
C LEU A 123 -4.74 3.47 7.62
N ASN A 124 -5.59 2.46 7.68
CA ASN A 124 -5.39 1.27 8.47
C ASN A 124 -4.64 0.32 7.54
N VAL A 125 -3.36 0.65 7.35
CA VAL A 125 -2.39 -0.20 6.66
C VAL A 125 -2.42 -1.53 7.42
N GLN A 126 -3.07 -2.56 6.87
CA GLN A 126 -3.26 -3.85 7.56
C GLN A 126 -1.97 -4.66 7.75
N VAL A 127 -0.81 -4.08 7.43
CA VAL A 127 0.52 -4.52 7.90
C VAL A 127 0.62 -4.49 9.45
N PHE A 128 -0.33 -3.86 10.15
CA PHE A 128 -0.31 -3.69 11.62
C PHE A 128 -1.06 -4.73 12.45
N LYS A 129 -1.56 -5.83 11.87
CA LYS A 129 -2.41 -6.78 12.63
C LYS A 129 -1.68 -7.84 13.46
N ASN A 130 -0.35 -7.87 13.47
CA ASN A 130 0.43 -8.83 14.27
C ASN A 130 1.54 -8.14 15.09
N LEU A 131 1.16 -7.16 15.91
CA LEU A 131 1.92 -6.86 17.13
C LEU A 131 0.95 -6.86 18.31
N HIS A 132 1.28 -7.71 19.27
CA HIS A 132 0.47 -8.15 20.40
C HIS A 132 0.16 -7.06 21.46
N LEU A 133 0.01 -5.78 21.07
CA LEU A 133 -0.36 -4.70 21.99
C LEU A 133 -1.51 -3.88 21.41
N GLN A 134 -2.71 -4.45 21.52
CA GLN A 134 -3.97 -3.71 21.61
C GLN A 134 -4.14 -2.98 22.96
N THR A 135 -3.12 -2.95 23.82
CA THR A 135 -3.22 -2.33 25.13
C THR A 135 -2.65 -0.90 25.10
N VAL A 136 -3.45 0.03 25.61
CA VAL A 136 -3.08 1.34 26.21
C VAL A 136 -3.34 2.64 25.42
N TRP A 137 -3.28 2.74 24.08
CA TRP A 137 -3.29 4.07 23.42
C TRP A 137 -4.63 4.58 22.84
N PHE A 138 -5.78 4.14 23.36
CA PHE A 138 -7.09 4.76 23.03
C PHE A 138 -7.71 5.56 24.19
N TRP A 139 -6.99 5.77 25.29
CA TRP A 139 -7.45 6.58 26.43
C TRP A 139 -6.28 7.28 27.12
N LEU A 140 -5.67 8.27 26.45
CA LEU A 140 -5.15 9.50 27.08
C LEU A 140 -4.89 10.57 26.02
#